data_AF-A0A0S8B7C4-F1
#
_entry.id   AF-A0A0S8B7C4-F1
#
_cell.length_a   1.000
_cell.length_b   1.000
_cell.length_c   1.000
_cell.angle_alpha   90.00
_cell.angle_beta   90.00
_cell.angle_gamma   90.00
#
_symmetry.space_group_name_H-M   'P 1'
#
loop_
_entity.id
_entity.type
_entity.pdbx_description
1 polymer ?
#
loop_
_entity_poly.entity_id
_entity_poly.type
_entity_poly.pdbx_seq_one_letter_code
_entity_poly.pdbx_strand_id
1 'polypeptide(L)'
;MSGGAAVDMASEQGAMAEAEAPVAMPTSTIIAKDGSIMTVGDVVQTVGSKTFVLRDGIWIDTSFNADSHQPQEVGFATDAYFELLSAAPEVGQFLALGPRMLLVYDDVAYQIVEGAGQGTITLPDSRPPDENQSPGGQTNGLENENPVEQPVTPEPNVNENESSPASDNDQGNGLGSSLCASAAIAPLLLIGLVATMKRHKSLAKDK
;
A
#
# COMPACT_ATOMS: atom_id res chain seq x y z
N MET A 1 30.25 -20.57 58.55
CA MET A 1 29.01 -20.52 57.75
C MET A 1 29.40 -20.03 56.38
N SER A 2 29.27 -20.87 55.35
CA SER A 2 29.12 -20.49 53.93
C SER A 2 29.61 -21.62 53.04
N GLY A 3 28.69 -22.14 52.25
CA GLY A 3 28.83 -23.24 51.30
C GLY A 3 27.46 -23.49 50.71
N GLY A 4 26.50 -23.90 51.54
CA GLY A 4 25.09 -24.09 51.14
C GLY A 4 24.46 -22.85 50.52
N ALA A 5 24.50 -21.70 51.19
CA ALA A 5 23.93 -20.46 50.65
C ALA A 5 24.55 -20.01 49.31
N ALA A 6 25.82 -20.35 49.04
CA ALA A 6 26.46 -20.02 47.77
C ALA A 6 26.06 -21.00 46.66
N VAL A 7 25.79 -22.26 47.00
CA VAL A 7 25.28 -23.29 46.07
C VAL A 7 23.83 -23.00 45.71
N ASP A 8 23.01 -22.59 46.67
CA ASP A 8 21.60 -22.26 46.45
C ASP A 8 21.48 -21.04 45.52
N MET A 9 22.22 -19.95 45.78
CA MET A 9 22.24 -18.78 44.89
C MET A 9 22.76 -19.09 43.48
N ALA A 10 23.77 -19.97 43.34
CA ALA A 10 24.28 -20.36 42.03
C ALA A 10 23.26 -21.18 41.22
N SER A 11 22.45 -21.99 41.89
CA SER A 11 21.39 -22.80 41.28
C SER A 11 20.25 -21.90 40.76
N GLU A 12 19.88 -20.88 41.54
CA GLU A 12 18.85 -19.90 41.17
C GLU A 12 19.30 -19.02 39.98
N GLN A 13 20.57 -18.62 39.92
CA GLN A 13 21.11 -17.87 38.78
C GLN A 13 21.21 -18.71 37.51
N GLY A 14 21.53 -20.01 37.63
CA GLY A 14 21.53 -20.94 36.49
C GLY A 14 20.15 -21.11 35.87
N ALA A 15 19.10 -21.18 36.70
CA ALA A 15 17.72 -21.31 36.23
C ALA A 15 17.20 -20.05 35.51
N MET A 16 17.71 -18.86 35.84
CA MET A 16 17.36 -17.62 35.12
C MET A 16 18.08 -17.49 33.77
N ALA A 17 19.31 -18.01 33.65
CA ALA A 17 20.09 -17.96 32.41
C ALA A 17 19.50 -18.81 31.27
N GLU A 18 18.71 -19.85 31.60
CA GLU A 18 18.04 -20.69 30.61
C GLU A 18 16.75 -20.06 30.04
N ALA A 19 16.19 -19.04 30.71
CA ALA A 19 14.96 -18.36 30.28
C ALA A 19 15.21 -17.19 29.30
N GLU A 20 16.47 -16.83 29.04
CA GLU A 20 16.86 -15.65 28.25
C GLU A 20 17.34 -15.99 26.82
N ALA A 21 17.18 -17.25 26.39
CA ALA A 21 17.46 -17.61 25.01
C ALA A 21 16.37 -17.01 24.10
N PRO A 22 16.71 -16.09 23.16
CA PRO A 22 15.73 -15.60 22.20
C PRO A 22 15.15 -16.78 21.44
N VAL A 23 13.83 -16.93 21.50
CA VAL A 23 13.09 -17.88 20.67
C VAL A 23 13.43 -17.59 19.21
N ALA A 24 14.03 -18.56 18.53
CA ALA A 24 14.35 -18.44 17.12
C ALA A 24 13.07 -18.18 16.33
N MET A 25 12.97 -17.00 15.74
CA MET A 25 11.83 -16.64 14.88
C MET A 25 11.81 -17.58 13.65
N PRO A 26 10.61 -17.96 13.17
CA PRO A 26 10.50 -18.79 11.98
C PRO A 26 11.15 -18.06 10.80
N THR A 27 12.00 -18.77 10.08
CA THR A 27 12.68 -18.25 8.91
C THR A 27 12.06 -18.85 7.66
N SER A 28 11.53 -18.00 6.78
CA SER A 28 11.10 -18.34 5.43
C SER A 28 12.31 -18.61 4.54
N THR A 29 12.26 -19.65 3.71
CA THR A 29 13.36 -19.97 2.80
C THR A 29 13.10 -19.38 1.40
N ILE A 30 14.00 -18.53 0.90
CA ILE A 30 13.97 -18.05 -0.49
C ILE A 30 15.05 -18.78 -1.28
N ILE A 31 14.68 -19.33 -2.44
CA ILE A 31 15.64 -19.86 -3.43
C ILE A 31 15.98 -18.73 -4.41
N ALA A 32 17.24 -18.30 -4.39
CA ALA A 32 17.76 -17.30 -5.31
C ALA A 32 17.85 -17.86 -6.74
N LYS A 33 17.93 -16.95 -7.73
CA LYS A 33 18.00 -17.30 -9.16
C LYS A 33 19.23 -18.15 -9.54
N ASP A 34 20.27 -18.14 -8.71
CA ASP A 34 21.48 -18.97 -8.84
C ASP A 34 21.39 -20.31 -8.09
N GLY A 35 20.23 -20.62 -7.48
CA GLY A 35 20.01 -21.83 -6.70
C GLY A 35 20.45 -21.74 -5.24
N SER A 36 20.91 -20.58 -4.76
CA SER A 36 21.27 -20.39 -3.36
C SER A 36 20.03 -20.39 -2.46
N ILE A 37 20.10 -21.12 -1.34
CA ILE A 37 19.05 -21.19 -0.33
C ILE A 37 19.33 -20.13 0.74
N MET A 38 18.50 -19.08 0.78
CA MET A 38 18.56 -18.06 1.81
C MET A 38 17.47 -18.28 2.86
N THR A 39 17.91 -18.31 4.12
CA THR A 39 17.10 -18.37 5.33
C THR A 39 16.69 -16.92 5.65
N VAL A 40 15.52 -16.48 5.20
CA VAL A 40 14.90 -15.17 5.45
C VAL A 40 14.01 -15.22 6.69
N GLY A 41 14.56 -14.86 7.85
CA GLY A 41 13.74 -14.50 9.01
C GLY A 41 12.64 -13.53 8.58
N ASP A 42 11.50 -13.52 9.27
CA ASP A 42 10.46 -12.54 9.00
C ASP A 42 11.00 -11.14 8.80
N VAL A 43 10.69 -10.55 7.65
CA VAL A 43 11.14 -9.19 7.36
C VAL A 43 10.29 -8.25 8.19
N VAL A 44 10.94 -7.55 9.13
CA VAL A 44 10.31 -6.55 9.98
C VAL A 44 10.70 -5.17 9.47
N GLN A 45 9.74 -4.27 9.32
CA GLN A 45 9.98 -2.87 8.99
C GLN A 45 9.17 -1.94 9.90
N THR A 46 9.81 -0.87 10.35
CA THR A 46 9.16 0.22 11.10
C THR A 46 9.04 1.43 10.19
N VAL A 47 7.82 1.96 10.06
CA VAL A 47 7.52 3.17 9.28
C VAL A 47 6.68 4.08 10.17
N GLY A 48 7.14 5.31 10.40
CA GLY A 48 6.50 6.23 11.35
C GLY A 48 6.41 5.60 12.75
N SER A 49 5.18 5.53 13.29
CA SER A 49 4.87 4.94 14.60
C SER A 49 4.55 3.44 14.56
N LYS A 50 4.57 2.81 13.38
CA LYS A 50 4.07 1.45 13.16
C LYS A 50 5.17 0.46 12.82
N THR A 51 4.96 -0.79 13.22
CA THR A 51 5.84 -1.92 12.90
C THR A 51 5.06 -2.96 12.11
N PHE A 52 5.67 -3.42 11.02
CA PHE A 52 5.11 -4.36 10.07
C PHE A 52 5.97 -5.60 9.94
N VAL A 53 5.34 -6.75 9.75
CA VAL A 53 5.99 -8.03 9.49
C VAL A 53 5.50 -8.56 8.14
N LEU A 54 6.43 -8.96 7.27
CA LEU A 54 6.10 -9.57 5.99
C LEU A 54 5.84 -11.08 6.18
N ARG A 55 4.59 -11.52 5.96
CA ARG A 55 4.15 -12.92 6.04
C ARG A 55 3.42 -13.29 4.77
N ASP A 56 3.81 -14.36 4.09
CA ASP A 56 3.14 -14.85 2.88
C ASP A 56 2.93 -13.77 1.78
N GLY A 57 3.86 -12.80 1.70
CA GLY A 57 3.78 -11.68 0.76
C GLY A 57 2.82 -10.56 1.16
N ILE A 58 2.33 -10.54 2.40
CA ILE A 58 1.45 -9.52 2.99
C ILE A 58 2.21 -8.80 4.11
N TRP A 59 2.24 -7.47 4.06
CA TRP A 59 2.72 -6.66 5.18
C TRP A 59 1.67 -6.58 6.27
N ILE A 60 1.96 -7.07 7.47
CA ILE A 60 0.99 -7.11 8.59
C ILE A 60 1.44 -6.16 9.69
N ASP A 61 0.59 -5.19 10.06
CA ASP A 61 0.77 -4.34 11.23
C ASP A 61 0.72 -5.21 12.50
N THR A 62 1.77 -5.12 13.32
CA THR A 62 1.85 -5.86 14.60
C THR A 62 0.76 -5.51 15.61
N SER A 63 0.07 -4.38 15.44
CA SER A 63 -1.10 -4.02 16.25
C SER A 63 -2.39 -4.73 15.84
N PHE A 64 -2.39 -5.43 14.69
CA PHE A 64 -3.54 -6.22 14.26
C PHE A 64 -3.83 -7.37 15.25
N ASN A 65 -5.09 -7.49 15.63
CA ASN A 65 -5.62 -8.55 16.48
C ASN A 65 -6.90 -9.10 15.85
N ALA A 66 -6.89 -10.39 15.50
CA ALA A 66 -8.00 -11.04 14.81
C ALA A 66 -9.26 -11.27 15.68
N ASP A 67 -9.13 -11.21 17.01
CA ASP A 67 -10.26 -11.35 17.93
C ASP A 67 -11.04 -10.04 18.07
N SER A 68 -10.38 -8.89 17.87
CA SER A 68 -10.97 -7.55 18.04
C SER A 68 -11.19 -6.80 16.73
N HIS A 69 -10.43 -7.13 15.67
CA HIS A 69 -10.52 -6.43 14.40
C HIS A 69 -11.07 -7.33 13.30
N GLN A 70 -11.98 -6.77 12.50
CA GLN A 70 -12.47 -7.36 11.25
C GLN A 70 -11.96 -6.51 10.08
N PRO A 71 -11.02 -7.03 9.26
CA PRO A 71 -10.47 -6.26 8.16
C PRO A 71 -11.50 -5.92 7.09
N GLN A 72 -11.49 -4.67 6.65
CA GLN A 72 -12.18 -4.22 5.45
C GLN A 72 -11.22 -4.33 4.27
N GLU A 73 -11.58 -5.11 3.27
CA GLU A 73 -10.73 -5.25 2.07
C GLU A 73 -10.84 -3.98 1.23
N VAL A 74 -9.71 -3.39 0.90
CA VAL A 74 -9.59 -2.21 0.06
C VAL A 74 -8.85 -2.62 -1.20
N GLY A 75 -9.47 -2.43 -2.36
CA GLY A 75 -8.83 -2.74 -3.62
C GLY A 75 -7.65 -1.81 -3.88
N PHE A 76 -6.49 -2.34 -4.27
CA PHE A 76 -5.35 -1.50 -4.62
C PHE A 76 -5.70 -0.58 -5.79
N ALA A 77 -5.45 0.72 -5.63
CA ALA A 77 -5.75 1.75 -6.61
C ALA A 77 -7.23 1.85 -7.07
N THR A 78 -8.19 1.44 -6.21
CA THR A 78 -9.62 1.71 -6.42
C THR A 78 -10.03 3.03 -5.77
N ASP A 79 -11.27 3.49 -6.00
CA ASP A 79 -11.79 4.71 -5.37
C ASP A 79 -11.68 4.66 -3.84
N ALA A 80 -12.08 3.55 -3.21
CA ALA A 80 -11.95 3.34 -1.75
C ALA A 80 -10.50 3.48 -1.23
N TYR A 81 -9.50 3.13 -2.05
CA TYR A 81 -8.08 3.31 -1.69
C TYR A 81 -7.69 4.79 -1.65
N PHE A 82 -8.14 5.57 -2.63
CA PHE A 82 -7.88 7.00 -2.68
C PHE A 82 -8.70 7.78 -1.64
N GLU A 83 -9.92 7.34 -1.33
CA GLU A 83 -10.71 7.88 -0.22
C GLU A 83 -10.01 7.67 1.12
N LEU A 84 -9.48 6.46 1.37
CA LEU A 84 -8.70 6.17 2.57
C LEU A 84 -7.46 7.07 2.68
N LEU A 85 -6.72 7.27 1.60
CA LEU A 85 -5.55 8.16 1.57
C LEU A 85 -5.92 9.64 1.76
N SER A 86 -7.08 10.05 1.28
CA SER A 86 -7.57 11.42 1.45
C SER A 86 -8.02 11.68 2.89
N ALA A 87 -8.67 10.69 3.52
CA ALA A 87 -9.10 10.74 4.91
C ALA A 87 -7.92 10.67 5.89
N ALA A 88 -6.91 9.86 5.56
CA ALA A 88 -5.73 9.65 6.39
C ALA A 88 -4.43 9.68 5.55
N PRO A 89 -3.88 10.87 5.26
CA PRO A 89 -2.66 11.01 4.44
C PRO A 89 -1.45 10.26 5.01
N GLU A 90 -1.37 10.12 6.34
CA GLU A 90 -0.34 9.34 7.03
C GLU A 90 -0.37 7.84 6.66
N VAL A 91 -1.50 7.31 6.19
CA VAL A 91 -1.56 5.92 5.72
C VAL A 91 -0.67 5.70 4.49
N GLY A 92 -0.47 6.74 3.66
CA GLY A 92 0.31 6.65 2.42
C GLY A 92 1.75 6.17 2.61
N GLN A 93 2.43 6.57 3.69
CA GLN A 93 3.79 6.10 3.98
C GLN A 93 3.83 4.60 4.31
N PHE A 94 2.77 4.04 4.91
CA PHE A 94 2.68 2.62 5.22
C PHE A 94 2.43 1.80 3.95
N LEU A 95 1.53 2.28 3.08
CA LEU A 95 1.20 1.60 1.81
C LEU A 95 2.37 1.55 0.83
N ALA A 96 3.38 2.41 0.99
CA ALA A 96 4.61 2.37 0.21
C ALA A 96 5.44 1.08 0.43
N LEU A 97 5.17 0.31 1.48
CA LEU A 97 5.83 -0.97 1.73
C LEU A 97 5.48 -2.05 0.70
N GLY A 98 4.28 -2.02 0.13
CA GLY A 98 3.86 -2.97 -0.88
C GLY A 98 2.37 -2.98 -1.21
N PRO A 99 1.97 -3.70 -2.26
CA PRO A 99 0.60 -3.71 -2.78
C PRO A 99 -0.38 -4.56 -1.95
N ARG A 100 0.12 -5.41 -1.03
CA ARG A 100 -0.69 -6.27 -0.15
C ARG A 100 -0.34 -5.99 1.29
N MET A 101 -1.34 -5.60 2.07
CA MET A 101 -1.11 -5.08 3.41
C MET A 101 -2.31 -5.31 4.32
N LEU A 102 -2.06 -5.48 5.61
CA LEU A 102 -3.05 -5.47 6.68
C LEU A 102 -2.60 -4.45 7.72
N LEU A 103 -3.37 -3.37 7.86
CA LEU A 103 -3.04 -2.20 8.68
C LEU A 103 -4.19 -1.92 9.65
N VAL A 104 -3.89 -1.56 10.90
CA VAL A 104 -4.89 -0.97 11.80
C VAL A 104 -4.70 0.54 11.84
N TYR A 105 -5.74 1.32 11.57
CA TYR A 105 -5.72 2.77 11.68
C TYR A 105 -7.01 3.26 12.34
N ASP A 106 -6.87 4.06 13.40
CA ASP A 106 -8.00 4.55 14.21
C ASP A 106 -8.95 3.42 14.69
N ASP A 107 -8.36 2.33 15.23
CA ASP A 107 -9.06 1.11 15.70
C ASP A 107 -9.80 0.31 14.59
N VAL A 108 -9.66 0.71 13.32
CA VAL A 108 -10.22 0.00 12.15
C VAL A 108 -9.11 -0.74 11.40
N ALA A 109 -9.35 -2.01 11.05
CA ALA A 109 -8.43 -2.78 10.23
C ALA A 109 -8.77 -2.68 8.73
N TYR A 110 -7.77 -2.38 7.91
CA TYR A 110 -7.85 -2.32 6.46
C TYR A 110 -6.92 -3.35 5.85
N GLN A 111 -7.42 -4.15 4.91
CA GLN A 111 -6.63 -5.10 4.14
C GLN A 111 -6.54 -4.65 2.69
N ILE A 112 -5.37 -4.20 2.25
CA ILE A 112 -5.13 -3.86 0.85
C ILE A 112 -4.93 -5.15 0.06
N VAL A 113 -5.72 -5.32 -1.00
CA VAL A 113 -5.71 -6.51 -1.87
C VAL A 113 -5.50 -6.12 -3.33
N GLU A 114 -4.81 -6.98 -4.09
CA GLU A 114 -4.72 -6.87 -5.55
C GLU A 114 -6.04 -7.31 -6.17
N GLY A 115 -7.02 -6.41 -6.21
CA GLY A 115 -8.37 -6.69 -6.70
C GLY A 115 -9.31 -5.53 -6.41
N ALA A 116 -10.60 -5.73 -6.60
CA ALA A 116 -11.60 -4.68 -6.35
C ALA A 116 -11.76 -4.37 -4.84
N GLY A 117 -11.41 -5.31 -3.96
CA GLY A 117 -11.73 -5.21 -2.53
C GLY A 117 -13.23 -5.16 -2.27
N GLN A 118 -13.60 -4.58 -1.13
CA GLN A 118 -14.98 -4.26 -0.79
C GLN A 118 -15.35 -2.90 -1.39
N GLY A 119 -16.57 -2.78 -1.92
CA GLY A 119 -17.01 -1.54 -2.57
C GLY A 119 -17.29 -0.37 -1.60
N THR A 120 -17.41 -0.63 -0.30
CA THR A 120 -17.65 0.41 0.71
C THR A 120 -16.83 0.11 1.94
N ILE A 121 -16.06 1.10 2.40
CA ILE A 121 -15.23 1.04 3.60
C ILE A 121 -15.69 2.07 4.61
N THR A 122 -15.40 1.83 5.88
CA THR A 122 -15.47 2.85 6.93
C THR A 122 -14.24 3.71 6.77
N LEU A 123 -14.40 5.02 6.56
CA LEU A 123 -13.28 5.93 6.55
C LEU A 123 -12.94 6.33 8.00
N PRO A 124 -11.65 6.51 8.32
CA PRO A 124 -11.27 7.07 9.61
C PRO A 124 -11.86 8.48 9.75
N ASP A 125 -12.09 8.92 10.99
CA ASP A 125 -12.68 10.24 11.25
C ASP A 125 -11.66 11.31 10.83
N SER A 126 -11.77 11.79 9.58
CA SER A 126 -10.83 12.73 8.99
C SER A 126 -10.84 14.01 9.81
N ARG A 127 -9.70 14.36 10.42
CA ARG A 127 -9.46 15.78 10.65
C ARG A 127 -9.52 16.41 9.25
N PRO A 128 -10.37 17.43 9.00
CA PRO A 128 -10.47 18.03 7.69
C PRO A 128 -9.05 18.39 7.21
N PRO A 129 -8.71 18.10 5.95
CA PRO A 129 -7.45 18.55 5.39
C PRO A 129 -7.32 20.03 5.71
N ASP A 130 -6.23 20.41 6.38
CA ASP A 130 -5.88 21.82 6.46
C ASP A 130 -5.77 22.29 5.00
N GLU A 131 -6.75 23.07 4.52
CA GLU A 131 -6.85 23.55 3.13
C GLU A 131 -5.57 24.28 2.69
N ASN A 132 -4.66 24.57 3.62
CA ASN A 132 -3.36 25.15 3.36
C ASN A 132 -2.27 24.16 2.91
N GLN A 133 -2.58 22.87 2.73
CA GLN A 133 -1.65 21.87 2.20
C GLN A 133 -2.27 20.99 1.09
N SER A 134 -2.77 21.64 0.04
CA SER A 134 -2.94 20.95 -1.24
C SER A 134 -1.57 20.73 -1.89
N PRO A 135 -1.21 19.53 -2.38
CA PRO A 135 -0.18 19.34 -3.40
C PRO A 135 -0.72 19.86 -4.75
N GLY A 136 -1.07 21.13 -4.79
CA GLY A 136 -1.32 21.85 -6.02
C GLY A 136 0.02 21.95 -6.74
N GLY A 137 0.18 21.16 -7.80
CA GLY A 137 1.26 21.37 -8.76
C GLY A 137 1.27 22.83 -9.15
N GLN A 138 2.36 23.53 -8.81
CA GLN A 138 2.62 24.86 -9.33
C GLN A 138 2.92 24.72 -10.83
N THR A 139 1.88 24.65 -11.66
CA THR A 139 2.00 25.16 -13.02
C THR A 139 1.96 26.68 -12.88
N ASN A 140 3.14 27.30 -12.69
CA ASN A 140 3.28 28.74 -12.83
C ASN A 140 3.00 29.11 -14.28
N GLY A 141 1.73 29.40 -14.56
CA GLY A 141 1.24 30.03 -15.78
C GLY A 141 0.29 31.13 -15.36
N LEU A 142 0.84 32.33 -15.16
CA LEU A 142 0.07 33.56 -15.29
C LEU A 142 0.82 34.46 -16.25
N GLU A 143 0.21 34.60 -17.42
CA GLU A 143 0.34 35.71 -18.35
C GLU A 143 0.70 37.02 -17.65
N ASN A 144 1.76 37.67 -18.13
CA ASN A 144 2.06 39.07 -17.86
C ASN A 144 1.86 39.84 -19.16
N GLU A 145 0.63 40.31 -19.39
CA GLU A 145 0.29 41.35 -20.35
C GLU A 145 -0.01 42.61 -19.50
N ASN A 146 0.51 43.82 -19.66
CA ASN A 146 1.27 44.56 -20.68
C ASN A 146 1.67 45.93 -19.99
N PRO A 147 1.99 47.01 -20.72
CA PRO A 147 3.28 47.46 -21.28
C PRO A 147 4.02 48.54 -20.43
N VAL A 148 5.35 48.61 -20.56
CA VAL A 148 6.15 49.76 -20.10
C VAL A 148 6.15 50.83 -21.19
N GLU A 149 5.50 51.97 -20.95
CA GLU A 149 5.69 53.19 -21.74
C GLU A 149 7.14 53.69 -21.58
N GLN A 150 7.89 53.69 -22.68
CA GLN A 150 9.10 54.50 -22.83
C GLN A 150 8.87 55.49 -24.00
N PRO A 151 9.27 56.76 -23.86
CA PRO A 151 8.79 57.84 -24.71
C PRO A 151 9.40 57.82 -26.11
N VAL A 152 8.59 58.23 -27.09
CA VAL A 152 8.95 58.40 -28.49
C VAL A 152 9.92 59.56 -28.69
N THR A 153 10.87 59.44 -29.61
CA THR A 153 11.17 60.38 -30.73
C THR A 153 12.14 59.68 -31.71
N PRO A 154 12.03 59.84 -33.04
CA PRO A 154 12.36 58.77 -34.01
C PRO A 154 13.65 59.01 -34.80
N GLU A 155 14.21 57.93 -35.37
CA GLU A 155 15.02 58.00 -36.59
C GLU A 155 14.61 56.89 -37.58
N PRO A 156 14.45 57.21 -38.88
CA PRO A 156 14.07 56.23 -39.89
C PRO A 156 15.32 55.65 -40.56
N ASN A 157 15.35 54.35 -40.86
CA ASN A 157 15.86 53.96 -42.17
C ASN A 157 15.40 52.58 -42.63
N VAL A 158 15.05 52.59 -43.91
CA VAL A 158 14.66 51.51 -44.83
C VAL A 158 15.79 50.50 -45.04
N ASN A 159 15.45 49.22 -45.18
CA ASN A 159 15.66 48.38 -46.37
C ASN A 159 15.41 46.90 -46.04
N GLU A 160 14.41 46.26 -46.64
CA GLU A 160 14.42 45.57 -47.95
C GLU A 160 14.90 44.11 -47.87
N ASN A 161 14.01 43.22 -48.33
CA ASN A 161 14.28 41.92 -48.97
C ASN A 161 14.77 40.79 -48.02
N GLU A 162 14.38 39.51 -48.11
CA GLU A 162 13.70 38.73 -49.14
C GLU A 162 13.36 37.35 -48.53
N SER A 163 12.40 36.66 -49.14
CA SER A 163 12.33 35.18 -49.26
C SER A 163 11.77 34.34 -48.10
N SER A 164 10.46 34.13 -48.16
CA SER A 164 9.79 32.83 -47.97
C SER A 164 10.24 31.83 -49.08
N PRO A 165 10.05 30.49 -48.97
CA PRO A 165 8.73 29.89 -48.75
C PRO A 165 8.67 28.66 -47.84
N ALA A 166 7.42 28.39 -47.45
CA ALA A 166 6.93 27.17 -46.82
C ALA A 166 7.11 25.92 -47.69
N SER A 167 7.10 24.75 -47.06
CA SER A 167 6.56 23.53 -47.64
C SER A 167 5.86 22.71 -46.58
N ASP A 168 4.61 22.45 -46.88
CA ASP A 168 3.59 21.68 -46.18
C ASP A 168 3.34 20.38 -46.96
N ASN A 169 2.63 19.46 -46.32
CA ASN A 169 1.98 18.23 -46.82
C ASN A 169 2.75 16.91 -46.86
N ASP A 170 2.48 16.10 -45.83
CA ASP A 170 1.48 15.03 -45.83
C ASP A 170 1.32 14.18 -47.11
N GLN A 171 1.53 12.87 -46.97
CA GLN A 171 0.74 11.69 -47.41
C GLN A 171 1.44 10.47 -46.78
N GLY A 172 0.83 9.46 -46.17
CA GLY A 172 -0.44 8.79 -46.42
C GLY A 172 -0.14 7.27 -46.48
N ASN A 173 -1.05 6.45 -45.90
CA ASN A 173 -1.33 5.03 -46.19
C ASN A 173 -1.10 3.98 -45.08
N GLY A 174 -2.17 3.23 -44.81
CA GLY A 174 -2.15 1.86 -44.28
C GLY A 174 -3.34 1.58 -43.35
N LEU A 175 -4.53 1.22 -43.84
CA LEU A 175 -4.95 -0.16 -44.13
C LEU A 175 -4.75 -1.09 -42.90
N GLY A 176 -5.73 -1.73 -42.27
CA GLY A 176 -7.14 -1.95 -42.52
C GLY A 176 -7.66 -3.01 -41.52
N SER A 177 -8.99 -3.13 -41.41
CA SER A 177 -9.77 -4.34 -41.08
C SER A 177 -9.36 -5.22 -39.88
N SER A 178 -10.29 -5.45 -38.93
CA SER A 178 -11.19 -6.61 -39.02
C SER A 178 -11.95 -6.82 -37.70
N LEU A 179 -13.27 -6.91 -37.84
CA LEU A 179 -14.19 -7.48 -36.86
C LEU A 179 -13.86 -8.98 -36.68
N CYS A 180 -13.89 -9.48 -35.45
CA CYS A 180 -14.10 -10.90 -35.15
C CYS A 180 -14.99 -11.03 -33.92
N ALA A 181 -16.28 -11.16 -34.19
CA ALA A 181 -17.27 -11.73 -33.29
C ALA A 181 -17.01 -13.24 -33.14
N SER A 182 -16.85 -13.72 -31.92
CA SER A 182 -16.91 -15.14 -31.50
C SER A 182 -16.80 -15.13 -29.97
N ALA A 183 -17.50 -15.91 -29.16
CA ALA A 183 -18.65 -16.77 -29.26
C ALA A 183 -19.00 -17.05 -27.79
N ALA A 184 -20.29 -17.15 -27.48
CA ALA A 184 -20.78 -17.43 -26.14
C ALA A 184 -20.20 -18.72 -25.55
N ILE A 185 -19.70 -18.68 -24.31
CA ILE A 185 -19.53 -19.87 -23.47
C ILE A 185 -20.37 -19.62 -22.22
N ALA A 186 -21.45 -20.40 -22.11
CA ALA A 186 -22.40 -20.37 -21.01
C ALA A 186 -21.73 -20.75 -19.67
N PRO A 187 -22.24 -20.21 -18.54
CA PRO A 187 -21.73 -20.53 -17.20
C PRO A 187 -22.14 -21.96 -16.81
N LEU A 188 -21.14 -22.79 -16.51
CA LEU A 188 -21.36 -24.08 -15.84
C LEU A 188 -21.63 -23.83 -14.35
N LEU A 189 -22.92 -23.93 -14.06
CA LEU A 189 -23.56 -23.85 -12.76
C LEU A 189 -23.11 -25.06 -11.91
N LEU A 190 -22.06 -24.88 -11.09
CA LEU A 190 -21.69 -25.87 -10.08
C LEU A 190 -22.47 -25.56 -8.81
N ILE A 191 -23.58 -26.27 -8.70
CA ILE A 191 -24.51 -26.32 -7.58
C ILE A 191 -23.74 -26.61 -6.29
N GLY A 192 -24.03 -25.80 -5.27
CA GLY A 192 -23.33 -25.78 -4.01
C GLY A 192 -23.42 -27.07 -3.19
N LEU A 193 -22.38 -27.28 -2.38
CA LEU A 193 -22.46 -28.11 -1.19
C LEU A 193 -22.46 -27.20 0.03
N VAL A 194 -23.66 -26.77 0.44
CA VAL A 194 -23.91 -26.29 1.79
C VAL A 194 -23.91 -27.52 2.69
N ALA A 195 -22.84 -27.73 3.47
CA ALA A 195 -22.84 -28.66 4.58
C ALA A 195 -22.69 -27.89 5.90
N THR A 196 -23.84 -27.81 6.55
CA THR A 196 -24.20 -27.21 7.83
C THR A 196 -23.20 -27.38 8.98
N MET A 197 -23.05 -26.27 9.72
CA MET A 197 -22.62 -26.15 11.11
C MET A 197 -22.93 -27.37 11.99
N LYS A 198 -21.95 -27.81 12.77
CA LYS A 198 -22.21 -28.45 14.06
C LYS A 198 -21.49 -27.67 15.16
N ARG A 199 -22.21 -26.70 15.72
CA ARG A 199 -21.85 -26.05 16.98
C ARG A 199 -21.80 -27.13 18.06
N HIS A 200 -20.61 -27.46 18.55
CA HIS A 200 -20.46 -28.23 19.78
C HIS A 200 -20.77 -27.31 20.97
N LYS A 201 -22.01 -27.38 21.45
CA LYS A 201 -22.41 -26.84 22.75
C LYS A 201 -22.86 -28.00 23.63
N SER A 202 -22.00 -28.44 24.53
CA SER A 202 -22.31 -29.33 25.65
C SER A 202 -21.03 -29.50 26.47
N LEU A 203 -21.00 -29.43 27.80
CA LEU A 203 -21.95 -29.02 28.80
C LEU A 203 -21.08 -28.88 30.07
N ALA A 204 -21.26 -27.82 30.83
CA ALA A 204 -20.77 -27.79 32.20
C ALA A 204 -21.33 -29.01 32.97
N LYS A 205 -20.48 -29.69 33.72
CA LYS A 205 -20.93 -30.49 34.85
C LYS A 205 -19.88 -30.46 35.95
N ASP A 206 -20.24 -29.75 37.01
CA ASP A 206 -19.87 -29.97 38.40
C ASP A 206 -19.13 -31.28 38.68
N LYS A 207 -17.94 -31.15 39.25
CA LYS A 207 -17.56 -31.90 40.46
C LYS A 207 -16.53 -31.14 41.27
#